data_AF-A0A392SWF0-F1
#
_entry.id   AF-A0A392SWF0-F1
#
_cell.length_a   1.000
_cell.length_b   1.000
_cell.length_c   1.000
_cell.angle_alpha   90.00
_cell.angle_beta   90.00
_cell.angle_gamma   90.00
#
_symmetry.space_group_name_H-M   'P 1'
#
loop_
_entity.id
_entity.type
_entity.pdbx_description
1 polymer ?
#
loop_
_entity_poly.entity_id
_entity_poly.type
_entity_poly.pdbx_seq_one_letter_code
_entity_poly.pdbx_strand_id
1 'polypeptide(L)'
;KMLAKNYLSIESHPLFETVRCLLEETNVTPADVAENLMPKVANEDVEISLERLIQALRTSKEEAEMKAKKEAEMKAKKEDGGEEEAEDAKEKEA
;
A
#
# COMPACT_ATOMS: atom_id res chain seq x y z
N LYS A 1 1.28 -13.19 14.67
CA LYS A 1 0.79 -13.77 15.97
C LYS A 1 1.41 -13.07 17.19
N MET A 2 2.74 -12.97 17.32
CA MET A 2 3.36 -12.30 18.49
C MET A 2 2.89 -10.84 18.69
N LEU A 3 2.81 -10.05 17.62
CA LEU A 3 2.37 -8.65 17.72
C LEU A 3 0.94 -8.54 18.27
N ALA A 4 0.01 -9.40 17.83
CA ALA A 4 -1.37 -9.36 18.32
C ALA A 4 -1.48 -9.75 19.80
N LYS A 5 -0.64 -10.68 20.26
CA LYS A 5 -0.55 -10.98 21.69
C LYS A 5 0.02 -9.79 22.48
N ASN A 6 1.02 -9.11 21.96
CA ASN A 6 1.67 -7.99 22.64
C ASN A 6 0.81 -6.72 22.70
N TYR A 7 0.09 -6.38 21.63
CA TYR A 7 -0.68 -5.13 21.56
C TYR A 7 -2.16 -5.30 21.91
N LEU A 8 -2.76 -6.44 21.57
CA LEU A 8 -4.20 -6.67 21.68
C LEU A 8 -4.54 -7.76 22.72
N SER A 9 -3.53 -8.38 23.35
CA SER A 9 -3.70 -9.47 24.32
C SER A 9 -4.52 -10.67 23.80
N ILE A 10 -4.49 -10.92 22.49
CA ILE A 10 -5.18 -12.04 21.85
C ILE A 10 -4.20 -13.04 21.21
N GLU A 11 -4.53 -14.33 21.29
CA GLU A 11 -3.71 -15.40 20.69
C GLU A 11 -4.25 -15.87 19.33
N SER A 12 -5.55 -15.73 19.10
CA SER A 12 -6.23 -16.16 17.87
C SER A 12 -7.39 -15.23 17.54
N HIS A 13 -7.59 -14.97 16.25
CA HIS A 13 -8.75 -14.25 15.73
C HIS A 13 -9.13 -14.81 14.35
N PRO A 14 -10.41 -14.91 13.98
CA PRO A 14 -10.83 -15.34 12.64
C PRO A 14 -10.19 -14.52 11.51
N LEU A 15 -9.99 -13.21 11.75
CA LEU A 15 -9.35 -12.31 10.80
C LEU A 15 -7.85 -12.55 10.59
N PHE A 16 -7.17 -13.33 11.44
CA PHE A 16 -5.74 -13.58 11.28
C PHE A 16 -5.39 -14.35 10.01
N GLU A 17 -6.28 -15.23 9.54
CA GLU A 17 -6.07 -15.91 8.26
C GLU A 17 -6.16 -14.91 7.10
N THR A 18 -7.19 -14.06 7.10
CA THR A 18 -7.33 -12.97 6.11
C THR A 18 -6.13 -12.04 6.09
N VAL A 19 -5.66 -11.60 7.26
CA VAL A 19 -4.48 -10.75 7.40
C VAL A 19 -3.24 -11.47 6.86
N ARG A 20 -3.06 -12.76 7.15
CA ARG A 20 -1.91 -13.54 6.65
C ARG A 20 -1.89 -13.58 5.12
N CYS A 21 -3.01 -13.93 4.50
CA CYS A 21 -3.09 -13.96 3.03
C CYS A 21 -2.76 -12.60 2.41
N LEU A 22 -3.30 -11.52 2.97
CA LEU A 22 -3.02 -10.17 2.49
C LEU A 22 -1.56 -9.76 2.68
N LEU A 23 -0.94 -10.13 3.81
CA LEU A 23 0.49 -9.89 4.07
C LEU A 23 1.41 -10.66 3.13
N GLU A 24 1.00 -11.82 2.64
CA GLU A 24 1.78 -12.60 1.66
C GLU A 24 1.72 -11.98 0.27
N GLU A 25 0.62 -11.29 -0.06
CA GLU A 25 0.43 -10.62 -1.35
C GLU A 25 0.97 -9.18 -1.38
N THR A 26 1.24 -8.58 -0.22
CA THR A 26 1.64 -7.16 -0.11
C THR A 26 3.01 -7.00 0.52
N ASN A 27 3.79 -6.05 0.00
CA ASN A 27 5.09 -5.68 0.56
C ASN A 27 4.92 -4.64 1.67
N VAL A 28 4.34 -5.03 2.80
CA VAL A 28 4.29 -4.19 4.00
C VAL A 28 5.40 -4.54 4.98
N THR A 29 5.88 -3.54 5.72
CA THR A 29 6.95 -3.77 6.69
C THR A 29 6.39 -4.25 8.03
N PRO A 30 7.19 -4.97 8.84
CA PRO A 30 6.80 -5.33 10.21
C PRO A 30 6.42 -4.11 11.07
N ALA A 31 7.00 -2.93 10.80
CA ALA A 31 6.67 -1.69 11.48
C ALA A 31 5.27 -1.18 11.11
N ASP A 32 4.91 -1.20 9.82
CA ASP A 32 3.57 -0.82 9.36
C ASP A 32 2.50 -1.72 9.97
N VAL A 33 2.79 -3.03 10.06
CA VAL A 33 1.91 -4.00 10.71
C VAL A 33 1.74 -3.65 12.18
N ALA A 34 2.81 -3.36 12.90
CA ALA A 34 2.76 -2.99 14.31
C ALA A 34 2.00 -1.67 14.55
N GLU A 35 2.20 -0.66 13.70
CA GLU A 35 1.50 0.63 13.78
C GLU A 35 -0.02 0.47 13.61
N ASN A 36 -0.44 -0.37 12.65
CA ASN A 36 -1.86 -0.60 12.42
C ASN A 36 -2.50 -1.45 13.52
N LEU A 37 -1.73 -2.37 14.12
CA LEU A 37 -2.18 -3.21 15.23
C LEU A 37 -2.20 -2.48 16.58
N MET A 38 -1.49 -1.36 16.70
CA MET A 38 -1.43 -0.58 17.92
C MET A 38 -2.77 0.16 18.13
N PRO A 39 -3.39 0.04 19.31
CA PRO A 39 -4.57 0.82 19.68
C PRO A 39 -4.29 2.32 19.56
N LYS A 40 -5.11 3.06 18.82
CA LYS A 40 -4.95 4.53 18.71
C LYS A 40 -5.54 5.30 19.88
N VAL A 41 -6.51 4.71 20.56
CA VAL A 41 -7.17 5.28 21.74
C VAL A 41 -7.20 4.26 22.87
N ALA A 42 -7.33 4.75 24.10
CA ALA A 42 -7.51 3.86 25.26
C ALA A 42 -8.81 3.06 25.09
N ASN A 43 -8.72 1.74 25.24
CA ASN A 43 -9.82 0.79 25.04
C ASN A 43 -10.35 0.67 23.59
N GLU A 44 -9.51 0.90 22.57
CA GLU A 44 -9.87 0.53 21.20
C GLU A 44 -10.12 -0.98 21.10
N ASP A 45 -11.23 -1.37 20.47
CA ASP A 45 -11.55 -2.78 20.26
C ASP A 45 -10.54 -3.45 19.32
N VAL A 46 -10.21 -4.70 19.64
CA VAL A 46 -9.33 -5.55 18.86
C VAL A 46 -9.79 -5.66 17.41
N GLU A 47 -11.10 -5.73 17.18
CA GLU A 47 -11.69 -5.75 15.84
C GLU A 47 -11.35 -4.49 15.05
N ILE A 48 -11.41 -3.31 15.68
CA ILE A 48 -11.09 -2.03 15.03
C ILE A 48 -9.62 -2.00 14.59
N SER A 49 -8.69 -2.42 15.45
CA SER A 49 -7.27 -2.45 15.09
C SER A 49 -6.99 -3.46 13.95
N LEU A 50 -7.68 -4.61 13.94
CA LEU A 50 -7.54 -5.61 12.88
C LEU A 50 -8.18 -5.18 11.56
N GLU A 51 -9.36 -4.57 11.58
CA GLU A 51 -10.02 -4.02 10.40
C GLU A 51 -9.17 -2.92 9.76
N ARG A 52 -8.59 -2.04 10.56
CA ARG A 52 -7.66 -1.01 10.09
C ARG A 52 -6.45 -1.62 9.38
N LEU A 53 -5.84 -2.66 9.95
CA LEU A 53 -4.75 -3.39 9.31
C LEU A 53 -5.20 -4.00 7.97
N ILE A 54 -6.35 -4.66 7.91
CA ILE A 54 -6.88 -5.24 6.67
C ILE A 54 -7.09 -4.16 5.61
N GLN A 55 -7.63 -3.01 6.00
CA GLN A 55 -7.86 -1.90 5.08
C GLN A 55 -6.54 -1.35 4.53
N ALA A 56 -5.54 -1.16 5.39
CA ALA A 56 -4.21 -0.71 4.97
C ALA A 56 -3.56 -1.70 3.98
N LEU A 57 -3.68 -3.01 4.23
CA LEU A 57 -3.15 -4.04 3.34
C LEU A 57 -3.86 -4.03 1.98
N ARG A 58 -5.19 -3.91 1.96
CA ARG A 58 -5.95 -3.82 0.69
C ARG A 58 -5.54 -2.61 -0.14
N THR A 59 -5.43 -1.44 0.49
CA THR A 59 -4.97 -0.23 -0.19
C THR A 59 -3.55 -0.41 -0.73
N SER A 60 -2.63 -0.96 0.07
CA SER A 60 -1.25 -1.20 -0.36
C SER A 60 -1.18 -2.14 -1.58
N LYS A 61 -2.03 -3.17 -1.62
CA LYS A 61 -2.15 -4.06 -2.78
C LYS A 61 -2.60 -3.31 -4.03
N GLU A 62 -3.70 -2.56 -3.95
CA GLU A 62 -4.23 -1.80 -5.08
C GLU A 62 -3.22 -0.76 -5.58
N GLU A 63 -2.53 -0.08 -4.67
CA GLU A 63 -1.49 0.89 -5.04
C GLU A 63 -0.31 0.23 -5.75
N ALA A 64 0.13 -0.96 -5.31
CA ALA A 64 1.18 -1.72 -5.96
C ALA A 64 0.77 -2.15 -7.38
N GLU A 65 -0.45 -2.66 -7.56
CA GLU A 65 -0.98 -3.05 -8.87
C GLU A 65 -1.14 -1.84 -9.81
N MET A 66 -1.63 -0.70 -9.29
CA MET A 66 -1.80 0.52 -10.08
C MET A 66 -0.45 1.09 -10.53
N LYS A 67 0.56 1.09 -9.66
CA LYS A 67 1.92 1.55 -10.00
C LYS A 67 2.55 0.65 -11.06
N ALA A 68 2.46 -0.68 -10.89
CA ALA A 68 2.99 -1.62 -11.87
C ALA A 68 2.37 -1.44 -13.26
N LYS A 69 1.04 -1.22 -13.32
CA LYS A 69 0.34 -0.98 -14.59
C LYS A 69 0.75 0.34 -15.24
N LYS A 70 0.87 1.42 -14.46
CA LYS A 70 1.32 2.74 -14.97
C LYS A 70 2.76 2.69 -15.47
N GLU A 71 3.66 2.01 -14.76
CA GLU A 71 5.06 1.87 -15.18
C GLU A 71 5.20 1.05 -16.47
N ALA A 72 4.41 -0.02 -16.64
CA ALA A 72 4.37 -0.80 -17.87
C ALA A 72 3.88 0.03 -19.06
N GLU A 73 2.83 0.84 -18.88
CA GLU A 73 2.28 1.71 -19.91
C GLU A 73 3.25 2.86 -20.28
N MET A 74 3.97 3.43 -19.30
CA MET A 74 4.99 4.45 -19.53
C MET A 74 6.22 3.90 -20.28
N LYS A 75 6.62 2.66 -20.00
CA LYS A 75 7.72 2.00 -20.73
C LYS A 75 7.32 1.66 -22.17
N ALA A 76 6.11 1.15 -22.38
CA ALA A 76 5.59 0.87 -23.73
C ALA A 76 5.48 2.13 -24.60
N LYS A 77 5.14 3.28 -24.02
CA LYS A 77 5.13 4.57 -24.74
C LYS A 77 6.52 5.14 -25.06
N LYS A 78 7.57 4.70 -24.37
CA LYS A 78 8.95 5.16 -24.62
C LYS A 78 9.66 4.39 -25.74
N GLU A 79 9.17 3.21 -26.13
CA GLU A 79 9.79 2.38 -27.17
C GLU A 79 9.21 2.62 -28.58
N ASP A 80 8.11 3.36 -28.72
CA ASP A 80 7.48 3.72 -30.02
C ASP A 80 7.75 5.18 -30.46
N GLY A 81 8.39 5.99 -29.62
CA GLY A 81 8.69 7.40 -29.91
C GLY A 81 10.16 7.62 -30.24
N GLY A 82 10.50 7.49 -31.52
CA GLY A 82 11.82 7.81 -32.07
C GLY A 82 12.28 9.24 -31.75
N GLU A 83 13.61 9.41 -31.78
CA GLU A 83 14.27 10.71 -31.83
C GLU A 83 13.66 11.57 -32.94
N GLU A 84 13.11 12.73 -32.59
CA GLU A 84 13.22 13.93 -33.42
C GLU A 84 13.03 15.18 -32.54
N GLU A 85 14.13 15.93 -32.40
CA GLU A 85 14.14 17.33 -31.98
C GLU A 85 13.29 18.17 -32.95
N ALA A 86 12.52 19.12 -32.42
CA ALA A 86 12.22 20.35 -33.15
C ALA A 86 11.97 21.48 -32.15
N GLU A 87 12.94 22.41 -32.14
CA GLU A 87 12.78 23.79 -31.69
C GLU A 87 11.56 24.47 -32.32
N ASP A 88 10.93 25.39 -31.58
CA ASP A 88 10.73 26.80 -31.96
C ASP A 88 9.46 27.39 -31.30
N ALA A 89 9.63 28.46 -30.51
CA ALA A 89 8.84 29.69 -30.63
C ALA A 89 9.32 30.71 -29.58
N LYS A 90 10.26 31.54 -30.05
CA LYS A 90 10.69 32.80 -29.45
C LYS A 90 9.56 33.85 -29.56
N GLU A 91 9.46 34.73 -28.55
CA GLU A 91 8.87 36.08 -28.56
C GLU A 91 7.43 36.28 -29.07
N LYS A 92 6.56 36.81 -28.20
CA LYS A 92 5.85 38.12 -28.36
C LYS A 92 4.80 38.31 -27.27
N GLU A 93 5.00 39.29 -26.39
CA GLU A 93 3.99 40.25 -25.87
C GLU A 93 4.82 41.38 -25.24
N ALA A 94 5.02 42.52 -25.93
CA ALA A 94 4.12 43.68 -26.09
C ALA A 94 4.46 44.78 -25.07
#